data_AF-I9WAD2-F1
#
_entry.id   AF-I9WAD2-F1
#
_cell.length_a   1.000
_cell.length_b   1.000
_cell.length_c   1.000
_cell.angle_alpha   90.00
_cell.angle_beta   90.00
_cell.angle_gamma   90.00
#
_symmetry.space_group_name_H-M   'P 1'
#
loop_
_entity.id
_entity.type
_entity.pdbx_description
1 polymer ?
#
loop_
_entity_poly.entity_id
_entity_poly.type
_entity_poly.pdbx_seq_one_letter_code
_entity_poly.pdbx_strand_id
1 'polypeptide(L)'
;MIWHPAYIEARIRELFLKNRYCEIEPPEVRWLMRARMSLPRFYDDVAHLVLSEHRGWTEIAELFDISPRQAQKSYYLAMKIIILSRLRQERKGW
;
A
#
# COMPACT_ATOMS: atom_id res chain seq x y z
N MET A 1 -8.17 18.24 2.57
CA MET A 1 -7.33 17.04 2.34
C MET A 1 -7.18 16.91 0.83
N ILE A 2 -6.03 17.31 0.27
CA ILE A 2 -5.78 17.12 -1.17
C ILE A 2 -5.59 15.61 -1.38
N TRP A 3 -6.48 14.97 -2.11
CA TRP A 3 -6.40 13.54 -2.37
C TRP A 3 -5.22 13.29 -3.31
N HIS A 4 -4.12 12.74 -2.78
CA HIS A 4 -3.03 12.23 -3.61
C HIS A 4 -3.61 11.17 -4.57
N PRO A 5 -3.33 11.21 -5.89
CA PRO A 5 -3.91 10.28 -6.88
C PRO A 5 -3.81 8.80 -6.48
N ALA A 6 -2.69 8.43 -5.84
CA ALA A 6 -2.46 7.12 -5.24
C ALA A 6 -3.61 6.61 -4.33
N TYR A 7 -4.29 7.48 -3.59
CA TYR A 7 -5.44 7.08 -2.76
C TYR A 7 -6.66 6.70 -3.60
N ILE A 8 -6.89 7.41 -4.70
CA ILE A 8 -8.02 7.15 -5.60
C ILE A 8 -7.77 5.83 -6.32
N GLU A 9 -6.58 5.66 -6.88
CA GLU A 9 -6.19 4.41 -7.53
C GLU A 9 -6.29 3.22 -6.57
N ALA A 10 -5.76 3.36 -5.35
CA ALA A 10 -5.84 2.30 -4.35
C ALA A 10 -7.29 1.95 -4.00
N ARG A 11 -8.14 2.98 -3.86
CA ARG A 11 -9.56 2.77 -3.56
C ARG A 11 -10.29 2.04 -4.68
N ILE A 12 -9.97 2.35 -5.94
CA ILE A 12 -10.54 1.67 -7.10
C ILE A 12 -10.08 0.21 -7.11
N ARG A 13 -8.77 -0.05 -6.98
CA ARG A 13 -8.21 -1.41 -6.92
C ARG A 13 -8.82 -2.23 -5.78
N GLU A 14 -8.97 -1.66 -4.59
CA GLU A 14 -9.57 -2.31 -3.42
C GLU A 14 -11.01 -2.78 -3.69
N LEU A 15 -11.81 -2.01 -4.46
CA LEU A 15 -13.19 -2.42 -4.81
C LEU A 15 -13.22 -3.71 -5.64
N PHE A 16 -12.27 -3.89 -6.54
CA PHE A 16 -12.12 -5.13 -7.33
C PHE A 16 -11.64 -6.32 -6.49
N LEU A 17 -11.05 -6.05 -5.32
CA LEU A 17 -10.58 -7.08 -4.39
C LEU A 17 -11.60 -7.45 -3.32
N LYS A 18 -12.79 -6.83 -3.30
CA LYS A 18 -13.79 -7.01 -2.22
C LYS A 18 -14.07 -8.48 -1.91
N ASN A 19 -14.26 -9.32 -2.93
CA ASN A 19 -14.59 -10.74 -2.78
C ASN A 19 -13.37 -11.66 -2.94
N ARG A 20 -12.15 -11.12 -2.86
CA ARG A 20 -10.91 -11.90 -2.90
C ARG A 20 -10.47 -12.27 -1.49
N TYR A 21 -9.74 -13.38 -1.37
CA TYR A 21 -9.15 -13.87 -0.13
C TYR A 21 -10.17 -14.29 0.93
N CYS A 22 -11.41 -14.58 0.53
CA CYS A 22 -12.48 -14.99 1.45
C CYS A 22 -12.17 -16.29 2.19
N GLU A 23 -11.29 -17.12 1.63
CA GLU A 23 -10.75 -18.34 2.22
C GLU A 23 -9.84 -18.10 3.44
N ILE A 24 -9.35 -16.87 3.63
CA ILE A 24 -8.49 -16.52 4.75
C ILE A 24 -9.35 -16.23 5.97
N GLU A 25 -9.44 -17.17 6.91
CA GLU A 25 -10.31 -17.04 8.08
C GLU A 25 -10.02 -15.79 8.93
N PRO A 26 -8.77 -15.47 9.34
CA PRO A 26 -8.51 -14.27 10.09
C PRO A 26 -8.84 -13.03 9.24
N PRO A 27 -9.88 -12.25 9.59
CA PRO A 27 -10.31 -11.12 8.78
C PRO A 27 -9.22 -10.04 8.70
N GLU A 28 -8.39 -9.90 9.73
CA GLU A 28 -7.29 -8.94 9.77
C GLU A 28 -6.21 -9.23 8.72
N VAL A 29 -5.88 -10.51 8.53
CA VAL A 29 -4.91 -10.95 7.51
C VAL A 29 -5.49 -10.72 6.12
N ARG A 30 -6.78 -11.04 5.94
CA ARG A 30 -7.52 -10.78 4.71
C ARG A 30 -7.55 -9.29 4.35
N TRP A 31 -7.80 -8.42 5.34
CA TRP A 31 -7.79 -6.97 5.15
C TRP A 31 -6.43 -6.47 4.75
N LEU A 32 -5.38 -6.96 5.42
CA LEU A 32 -4.01 -6.57 5.12
C LEU A 32 -3.59 -6.99 3.72
N MET A 33 -3.94 -8.21 3.29
CA MET A 33 -3.67 -8.66 1.92
C MET A 33 -4.39 -7.81 0.89
N ARG A 34 -5.69 -7.56 1.05
CA ARG A 34 -6.45 -6.67 0.15
C ARG A 34 -5.87 -5.26 0.13
N ALA A 35 -5.47 -4.73 1.30
CA ALA A 35 -4.87 -3.42 1.43
C ALA A 35 -3.55 -3.32 0.65
N ARG A 36 -2.64 -4.29 0.84
CA ARG A 36 -1.38 -4.36 0.11
C ARG A 36 -1.60 -4.50 -1.40
N MET A 37 -2.43 -5.45 -1.81
CA MET A 37 -2.71 -5.71 -3.23
C MET A 37 -3.44 -4.56 -3.93
N SER A 38 -4.06 -3.67 -3.16
CA SER A 38 -4.67 -2.44 -3.69
C SER A 38 -3.66 -1.31 -3.90
N LEU A 39 -2.43 -1.39 -3.40
CA LEU A 39 -1.45 -0.33 -3.60
C LEU A 39 -1.16 -0.10 -5.09
N PRO A 40 -0.96 1.15 -5.52
CA PRO A 40 -0.38 1.40 -6.82
C PRO A 40 1.04 0.84 -6.85
N ARG A 41 1.42 0.29 -8.02
CA ARG A 41 2.63 -0.53 -8.19
C ARG A 41 3.88 0.13 -7.63
N PHE A 42 4.13 1.40 -7.97
CA PHE A 42 5.28 2.15 -7.47
C PHE A 42 5.37 2.19 -5.93
N TYR A 43 4.25 2.34 -5.23
CA TYR A 43 4.24 2.38 -3.77
C TYR A 43 4.40 1.00 -3.14
N ASP A 44 3.88 -0.06 -3.78
CA ASP A 44 4.12 -1.44 -3.36
C ASP A 44 5.59 -1.83 -3.56
N ASP A 45 6.19 -1.48 -4.70
CA ASP A 45 7.60 -1.73 -5.00
C ASP A 45 8.51 -1.02 -3.98
N VAL A 46 8.27 0.28 -3.71
CA VAL A 46 9.00 1.02 -2.67
C VAL A 46 8.81 0.38 -1.29
N ALA A 47 7.59 -0.02 -0.93
CA ALA A 47 7.35 -0.69 0.36
C ALA A 47 8.04 -2.05 0.46
N HIS A 48 8.08 -2.82 -0.63
CA HIS A 48 8.75 -4.11 -0.70
C HIS A 48 10.27 -3.98 -0.51
N LEU A 49 10.90 -3.03 -1.20
CA LEU A 49 12.34 -2.78 -1.09
C LEU A 49 12.76 -2.41 0.34
N VAL A 50 11.92 -1.65 1.06
CA VAL A 50 12.17 -1.29 2.46
C VAL A 50 11.96 -2.48 3.40
N LEU A 51 10.81 -3.15 3.29
CA LEU A 51 10.37 -4.14 4.28
C LEU A 51 11.00 -5.52 4.09
N SER A 52 11.28 -5.91 2.85
CA SER A 52 11.74 -7.26 2.50
C SER A 52 13.22 -7.29 2.13
N GLU A 53 13.72 -6.25 1.46
CA GLU A 53 15.12 -6.17 1.03
C GLU A 53 15.99 -5.27 1.92
N HIS A 54 15.38 -4.58 2.91
CA HIS A 54 16.08 -3.67 3.82
C HIS A 54 16.91 -2.58 3.12
N ARG A 55 16.48 -2.14 1.93
CA ARG A 55 17.15 -1.11 1.15
C ARG A 55 17.06 0.26 1.83
N GLY A 56 18.14 1.01 1.75
CA GLY A 56 18.21 2.39 2.20
C GLY A 56 17.50 3.36 1.24
N TRP A 57 17.20 4.56 1.72
CA TRP A 57 16.52 5.60 0.91
C TRP A 57 17.32 6.02 -0.32
N THR A 58 18.65 6.01 -0.24
CA THR A 58 19.55 6.36 -1.36
C THR A 58 19.51 5.29 -2.45
N GLU A 59 19.58 4.02 -2.09
CA GLU A 59 19.50 2.91 -3.07
C GLU A 59 18.15 2.90 -3.79
N ILE A 60 17.05 3.10 -3.05
CA ILE A 60 15.70 3.19 -3.64
C ILE A 60 15.59 4.41 -4.55
N ALA A 61 16.19 5.55 -4.15
CA ALA A 61 16.22 6.76 -4.95
C ALA A 61 16.92 6.55 -6.29
N GLU A 62 18.06 5.86 -6.29
CA GLU A 62 18.81 5.51 -7.50
C GLU A 62 18.00 4.57 -8.42
N LEU A 63 17.34 3.55 -7.85
CA LEU A 63 16.53 2.58 -8.62
C LEU A 63 15.36 3.23 -9.38
N PHE A 64 14.77 4.29 -8.81
CA PHE A 64 13.58 4.95 -9.38
C PHE A 64 13.86 6.33 -9.97
N ASP A 65 15.12 6.77 -10.03
CA ASP A 65 15.52 8.12 -10.48
C ASP A 65 14.74 9.24 -9.76
N ILE A 66 14.73 9.18 -8.43
CA ILE A 66 14.07 10.17 -7.55
C ILE A 66 15.00 10.63 -6.44
N SER A 67 14.61 11.67 -5.68
CA SER A 67 15.36 12.05 -4.48
C SER A 67 15.14 11.06 -3.31
N PRO A 68 16.12 10.87 -2.40
CA PRO A 68 15.93 10.06 -1.18
C PRO A 68 14.73 10.50 -0.33
N ARG A 69 14.47 11.82 -0.28
CA ARG A 69 13.30 12.37 0.41
C ARG A 69 11.99 11.94 -0.25
N GLN A 70 11.95 11.81 -1.57
CA GLN A 70 10.78 11.34 -2.31
C GLN A 70 10.58 9.82 -2.13
N ALA A 71 11.65 9.03 -2.08
CA ALA A 71 11.59 7.61 -1.73
C ALA A 71 10.95 7.43 -0.33
N GLN A 72 11.45 8.16 0.67
CA GLN A 72 10.91 8.14 2.03
C GLN A 72 9.43 8.56 2.09
N LYS A 73 9.06 9.65 1.41
CA LYS A 73 7.65 10.09 1.32
C LYS A 73 6.76 9.04 0.67
N SER A 74 7.24 8.35 -0.35
CA SER A 74 6.50 7.31 -1.07
C SER A 74 6.27 6.10 -0.18
N TYR A 75 7.27 5.68 0.59
CA TYR A 75 7.11 4.65 1.62
C TYR A 75 6.04 5.02 2.66
N TYR A 76 6.10 6.24 3.22
CA TYR A 76 5.08 6.68 4.19
C TYR A 76 3.69 6.75 3.59
N LEU A 77 3.57 7.15 2.32
CA LEU A 77 2.30 7.15 1.61
C LEU A 77 1.76 5.73 1.43
N ALA A 78 2.61 4.76 1.08
CA ALA A 78 2.24 3.35 0.99
C ALA A 78 1.67 2.83 2.33
N MET A 79 2.39 3.05 3.43
CA MET A 79 1.95 2.63 4.77
C MET A 79 0.62 3.28 5.16
N LYS A 80 0.46 4.58 4.87
CA LYS A 80 -0.78 5.30 5.15
C LYS A 80 -1.95 4.76 4.32
N ILE A 81 -1.74 4.39 3.05
CA ILE A 81 -2.77 3.76 2.23
C ILE A 81 -3.19 2.42 2.84
N ILE A 82 -2.23 1.57 3.24
CA ILE A 82 -2.51 0.27 3.87
C ILE A 82 -3.37 0.45 5.13
N ILE A 83 -2.97 1.35 6.04
CA ILE A 83 -3.68 1.61 7.29
C ILE A 83 -5.11 2.09 7.01
N LEU A 84 -5.28 3.05 6.11
CA LEU A 84 -6.60 3.61 5.77
C LEU A 84 -7.49 2.60 5.06
N SER A 85 -6.91 1.70 4.26
CA SER A 85 -7.63 0.59 3.63
C SER A 85 -8.10 -0.40 4.69
N ARG A 86 -7.20 -0.90 5.56
CA ARG A 86 -7.55 -1.82 6.65
C ARG A 86 -8.69 -1.28 7.53
N LEU A 87 -8.55 -0.06 8.05
CA LEU A 87 -9.57 0.59 8.90
C LEU A 87 -10.91 0.77 8.20
N ARG A 88 -10.91 0.84 6.87
CA ARG A 88 -12.13 0.96 6.08
C ARG A 88 -12.80 -0.40 5.88
N GLN A 89 -12.01 -1.45 5.64
CA GLN A 89 -12.50 -2.81 5.49
C GLN A 89 -13.10 -3.31 6.81
N GLU A 90 -12.41 -3.05 7.92
CA GLU A 90 -12.89 -3.33 9.29
C GLU A 90 -14.25 -2.66 9.55
N ARG A 91 -14.35 -1.34 9.33
CA ARG A 91 -15.62 -0.60 9.51
C ARG A 91 -16.77 -1.08 8.61
N LYS A 92 -16.45 -1.74 7.50
CA LYS A 92 -17.45 -2.26 6.55
C LYS A 92 -17.75 -3.74 6.75
N GLY A 93 -17.05 -4.44 7.65
CA GLY A 93 -17.14 -5.89 7.81
C GLY A 93 -16.80 -6.66 6.53
N TRP A 94 -15.86 -6.14 5.74
CA TRP A 94 -15.49 -6.74 4.45
C TRP A 94 -14.65 -7.99 4.58
#